data_AF-A0A915UU44-F1
#
_entry.id   AF-A0A915UU44-F1
#
_cell.length_a   1.000
_cell.length_b   1.000
_cell.length_c   1.000
_cell.angle_alpha   90.00
_cell.angle_beta   90.00
_cell.angle_gamma   90.00
#
_symmetry.space_group_name_H-M   'P 1'
#
loop_
_entity.id
_entity.type
_entity.pdbx_description
1 polymer ?
#
loop_
_entity_poly.entity_id
_entity_poly.type
_entity_poly.pdbx_seq_one_letter_code
_entity_poly.pdbx_strand_id
1 'polypeptide(L)'
;MRTALVCLMLAISMLSGAAQRVYLFRTGDAVRDAALYDALRAHGLQVTLGALYREFDGAHSLNAYQVAVLIGAGNTDDMPLTGQDALLAWVGAGGGLVTLEWTLWSVASVNRLLILRELFPAVHQRYTYRMEVQYQQQVSDPVLNQGLGAALTLGEGHEAHLSARPGATVYYASDYFAGAGGVVGWAYQQGRVMSLSVAPAHSLNPMAQNTVFRRLLTNAVRWAAQNACAPAGGDADRNGCVDDADLLQVLFAFGATGDPSADVNCDGIVDDADLLEALFAFGSGC
;
A
#
# COMPACT_ATOMS: atom_id res chain seq x y z
N MET A 1 -15.35 -49.62 35.34
CA MET A 1 -15.73 -48.63 34.31
C MET A 1 -15.22 -47.27 34.76
N ARG A 2 -14.06 -46.83 34.25
CA ARG A 2 -13.52 -45.48 34.48
C ARG A 2 -13.36 -44.84 33.09
N THR A 3 -14.28 -43.94 32.78
CA THR A 3 -14.28 -43.12 31.57
C THR A 3 -13.13 -42.13 31.64
N ALA A 4 -12.15 -42.27 30.74
CA ALA A 4 -11.15 -41.24 30.50
C ALA A 4 -11.73 -40.24 29.49
N LEU A 5 -11.98 -39.02 29.95
CA LEU A 5 -12.29 -37.89 29.08
C LEU A 5 -10.97 -37.42 28.48
N VAL A 6 -10.78 -37.66 27.17
CA VAL A 6 -9.66 -37.09 26.41
C VAL A 6 -10.07 -35.66 26.02
N CYS A 7 -9.51 -34.66 26.71
CA CYS A 7 -9.58 -33.27 26.25
C CYS A 7 -8.66 -33.10 25.05
N LEU A 8 -9.23 -33.03 23.86
CA LEU A 8 -8.54 -32.62 22.64
C LEU A 8 -8.36 -31.09 22.70
N MET A 9 -7.19 -30.63 23.17
CA MET A 9 -6.82 -29.22 23.05
C MET A 9 -6.48 -28.93 21.59
N LEU A 10 -7.38 -28.25 20.88
CA LEU A 10 -7.04 -27.57 19.63
C LEU A 10 -6.02 -26.49 19.94
N ALA A 11 -4.75 -26.76 19.64
CA ALA A 11 -3.74 -25.73 19.51
C ALA A 11 -4.08 -24.91 18.26
N ILE A 12 -4.81 -23.82 18.44
CA ILE A 12 -4.86 -22.74 17.45
C ILE A 12 -3.46 -22.15 17.45
N SER A 13 -2.64 -22.56 16.49
CA SER A 13 -1.39 -21.88 16.17
C SER A 13 -1.73 -20.47 15.73
N MET A 14 -1.66 -19.52 16.67
CA MET A 14 -1.53 -18.11 16.32
C MET A 14 -0.16 -17.96 15.67
N LEU A 15 -0.10 -18.10 14.35
CA LEU A 15 0.95 -17.50 13.55
C LEU A 15 0.89 -16.01 13.83
N SER A 16 1.70 -15.53 14.77
CA SER A 16 2.02 -14.12 14.90
C SER A 16 2.76 -13.74 13.62
N GLY A 17 2.01 -13.34 12.61
CA GLY A 17 2.54 -12.77 11.38
C GLY A 17 3.49 -11.64 11.74
N ALA A 18 4.72 -11.70 11.24
CA ALA A 18 5.71 -10.66 11.48
C ALA A 18 5.11 -9.30 11.09
N ALA A 19 5.27 -8.32 11.96
CA ALA A 19 4.75 -6.97 11.71
C ALA A 19 5.35 -6.39 10.42
N GLN A 20 4.49 -5.81 9.59
CA GLN A 20 4.86 -5.29 8.28
C GLN A 20 5.90 -4.17 8.38
N ARG A 21 6.96 -4.28 7.58
CA ARG A 21 8.12 -3.38 7.57
C ARG A 21 7.89 -2.28 6.56
N VAL A 22 7.97 -1.05 7.03
CA VAL A 22 7.60 0.16 6.29
C VAL A 22 8.78 1.11 6.24
N TYR A 23 9.10 1.60 5.05
CA TYR A 23 10.07 2.66 4.85
C TYR A 23 9.35 4.00 4.73
N LEU A 24 9.51 4.89 5.73
CA LEU A 24 8.94 6.24 5.67
C LEU A 24 9.99 7.21 5.13
N PHE A 25 9.77 7.75 3.93
CA PHE A 25 10.61 8.83 3.42
C PHE A 25 10.41 10.10 4.27
N ARG A 26 11.52 10.75 4.63
CA ARG A 26 11.48 12.01 5.37
C ARG A 26 11.23 13.19 4.44
N THR A 27 10.46 14.15 4.92
CA THR A 27 10.20 15.43 4.26
C THR A 27 11.30 16.46 4.56
N GLY A 28 11.98 16.32 5.70
CA GLY A 28 12.92 17.32 6.23
C GLY A 28 12.29 18.27 7.24
N ASP A 29 10.99 18.14 7.46
CA ASP A 29 10.26 18.77 8.56
C ASP A 29 10.16 17.77 9.72
N ALA A 30 11.00 17.95 10.73
CA ALA A 30 11.14 16.99 11.82
C ALA A 30 9.83 16.74 12.60
N VAL A 31 8.98 17.76 12.72
CA VAL A 31 7.71 17.64 13.45
C VAL A 31 6.72 16.83 12.63
N ARG A 32 6.64 17.08 11.31
CA ARG A 32 5.80 16.31 10.39
C ARG A 32 6.27 14.85 10.30
N ASP A 33 7.57 14.65 10.13
CA ASP A 33 8.19 13.32 10.03
C ASP A 33 7.91 12.50 11.31
N ALA A 34 8.06 13.11 12.50
CA ALA A 34 7.75 12.46 13.78
C ALA A 34 6.25 12.13 13.91
N ALA A 35 5.37 13.05 13.53
CA ALA A 35 3.93 12.84 13.65
C ALA A 35 3.43 11.69 12.76
N LEU A 36 3.96 11.56 11.54
CA LEU A 36 3.64 10.47 10.62
C LEU A 36 4.28 9.14 11.04
N TYR A 37 5.50 9.19 11.54
CA TYR A 37 6.17 8.03 12.14
C TYR A 37 5.32 7.43 13.27
N ASP A 38 4.84 8.27 14.19
CA ASP A 38 3.95 7.86 15.29
C ASP A 38 2.60 7.36 14.78
N ALA A 39 2.03 8.01 13.77
CA ALA A 39 0.75 7.60 13.18
C ALA A 39 0.82 6.18 12.58
N LEU A 40 1.89 5.87 11.84
CA LEU A 40 2.10 4.55 11.25
C LEU A 40 2.35 3.46 12.30
N ARG A 41 3.04 3.79 13.40
CA ARG A 41 3.31 2.82 14.47
C ARG A 41 2.12 2.53 15.38
N ALA A 42 1.08 3.37 15.34
CA ALA A 42 -0.09 3.27 16.21
C ALA A 42 -0.79 1.89 16.15
N HIS A 43 -0.65 1.17 15.04
CA HIS A 43 -1.29 -0.13 14.82
C HIS A 43 -0.31 -1.24 14.42
N GLY A 44 0.89 -1.20 15.00
CA GLY A 44 1.80 -2.35 15.00
C GLY A 44 2.64 -2.53 13.73
N LEU A 45 2.76 -1.50 12.89
CA LEU A 45 3.72 -1.50 11.78
C LEU A 45 5.15 -1.30 12.30
N GLN A 46 6.13 -1.99 11.69
CA GLN A 46 7.55 -1.76 11.93
C GLN A 46 8.06 -0.67 10.99
N VAL A 47 8.08 0.56 11.48
CA VAL A 47 8.44 1.72 10.66
C VAL A 47 9.92 2.06 10.82
N THR A 48 10.64 2.12 9.70
CA THR A 48 11.96 2.76 9.63
C THR A 48 11.80 4.18 9.11
N LEU A 49 12.36 5.14 9.84
CA LEU A 49 12.48 6.52 9.35
C LEU A 49 13.65 6.58 8.37
N GLY A 50 13.35 6.77 7.10
CA GLY A 50 14.29 6.60 5.98
C GLY A 50 15.08 7.86 5.61
N ALA A 51 15.67 7.85 4.42
CA ALA A 51 16.32 9.00 3.82
C ALA A 51 15.31 10.14 3.56
N LEU A 52 15.84 11.37 3.43
CA LEU A 52 15.05 12.45 2.84
C LEU A 52 14.70 12.05 1.40
N TYR A 53 13.46 12.24 0.97
CA TYR A 53 13.07 11.78 -0.38
C TYR A 53 13.93 12.45 -1.47
N ARG A 54 14.38 13.69 -1.23
CA ARG A 54 15.27 14.45 -2.13
C ARG A 54 16.72 13.97 -2.16
N GLU A 55 17.09 13.08 -1.24
CA GLU A 55 18.44 12.50 -1.14
C GLU A 55 18.44 11.02 -1.53
N PHE A 56 17.28 10.43 -1.80
CA PHE A 56 17.19 9.04 -2.22
C PHE A 56 17.64 8.91 -3.67
N ASP A 57 18.82 8.32 -3.88
CA ASP A 57 19.46 8.12 -5.18
C ASP A 57 19.38 6.68 -5.69
N GLY A 58 18.75 5.78 -4.92
CA GLY A 58 18.63 4.36 -5.22
C GLY A 58 19.76 3.49 -4.65
N ALA A 59 20.80 4.05 -4.02
CA ALA A 59 21.88 3.27 -3.43
C ALA A 59 21.45 2.48 -2.18
N HIS A 60 20.41 2.94 -1.49
CA HIS A 60 19.81 2.24 -0.37
C HIS A 60 18.70 1.30 -0.85
N SER A 61 18.89 0.00 -0.65
CA SER A 61 17.90 -1.01 -1.04
C SER A 61 16.63 -0.93 -0.19
N LEU A 62 15.47 -1.05 -0.85
CA LEU A 62 14.16 -1.12 -0.21
C LEU A 62 13.68 -2.57 0.02
N ASN A 63 14.47 -3.59 -0.34
CA ASN A 63 14.05 -5.00 -0.30
C ASN A 63 13.78 -5.54 1.11
N ALA A 64 14.24 -4.84 2.15
CA ALA A 64 13.92 -5.14 3.54
C ALA A 64 12.54 -4.60 3.97
N TYR A 65 11.78 -3.96 3.07
CA TYR A 65 10.50 -3.36 3.35
C TYR A 65 9.44 -3.91 2.41
N GLN A 66 8.18 -3.93 2.86
CA GLN A 66 7.05 -4.26 2.00
C GLN A 66 6.40 -3.02 1.41
N VAL A 67 6.47 -1.88 2.12
CA VAL A 67 5.85 -0.63 1.69
C VAL A 67 6.76 0.54 1.92
N ALA A 68 6.85 1.41 0.92
CA ALA A 68 7.38 2.75 1.09
C ALA A 68 6.23 3.76 1.24
N VAL A 69 6.38 4.70 2.16
CA VAL A 69 5.46 5.82 2.34
C VAL A 69 6.18 7.09 1.88
N LEU A 70 5.71 7.68 0.77
CA LEU A 70 6.28 8.86 0.15
C LEU A 70 5.39 10.08 0.37
N ILE A 71 5.96 11.10 1.01
CA ILE A 71 5.24 12.31 1.38
C ILE A 71 6.04 13.49 0.86
N GLY A 72 5.45 14.26 -0.03
CA GLY A 72 6.04 15.51 -0.50
C GLY A 72 6.17 16.51 0.65
N ALA A 73 7.18 17.38 0.57
CA ALA A 73 7.37 18.43 1.58
C ALA A 73 6.49 19.67 1.32
N GLY A 74 5.82 19.76 0.16
CA GLY A 74 5.10 20.97 -0.27
C GLY A 74 6.06 22.07 -0.72
N ASN A 75 7.21 21.69 -1.26
CA ASN A 75 8.28 22.58 -1.73
C ASN A 75 8.73 22.17 -3.14
N THR A 76 9.85 22.72 -3.62
CA THR A 76 10.34 22.43 -4.98
C THR A 76 11.41 21.34 -5.05
N ASP A 77 11.65 20.62 -3.93
CA ASP A 77 12.62 19.54 -3.88
C ASP A 77 12.17 18.36 -4.74
N ASP A 78 13.11 17.69 -5.40
CA ASP A 78 12.86 16.50 -6.21
C ASP A 78 13.66 15.31 -5.70
N MET A 79 13.14 14.11 -5.92
CA MET A 79 13.93 12.89 -5.80
C MET A 79 14.89 12.81 -7.01
N PRO A 80 16.19 12.50 -6.82
CA PRO A 80 17.10 12.22 -7.92
C PRO A 80 16.52 11.21 -8.92
N LEU A 81 16.76 11.40 -10.22
CA LEU A 81 16.17 10.54 -11.26
C LEU A 81 16.51 9.05 -11.03
N THR A 82 17.74 8.74 -10.61
CA THR A 82 18.16 7.37 -10.28
C THR A 82 17.37 6.78 -9.11
N GLY A 83 17.01 7.60 -8.12
CA GLY A 83 16.15 7.18 -7.01
C GLY A 83 14.71 6.96 -7.46
N GLN A 84 14.21 7.79 -8.38
CA GLN A 84 12.90 7.58 -8.97
C GLN A 84 12.85 6.27 -9.76
N ASP A 85 13.86 5.99 -10.60
CA ASP A 85 13.97 4.72 -11.33
C ASP A 85 14.02 3.53 -10.36
N ALA A 86 14.82 3.63 -9.29
CA ALA A 86 14.93 2.58 -8.28
C ALA A 86 13.59 2.31 -7.56
N LEU A 87 12.87 3.37 -7.18
CA LEU A 87 11.57 3.23 -6.52
C LEU A 87 10.51 2.70 -7.49
N LEU A 88 10.51 3.15 -8.74
CA LEU A 88 9.64 2.63 -9.80
C LEU A 88 9.84 1.13 -10.00
N ALA A 89 11.10 0.69 -10.18
CA ALA A 89 11.44 -0.71 -10.37
C ALA A 89 11.06 -1.57 -9.15
N TRP A 90 11.31 -1.06 -7.95
CA TRP A 90 10.96 -1.77 -6.71
C TRP A 90 9.44 -1.93 -6.55
N VAL A 91 8.64 -0.91 -6.88
CA VAL A 91 7.17 -1.03 -6.90
C VAL A 91 6.74 -2.00 -8.01
N GLY A 92 7.32 -1.90 -9.19
CA GLY A 92 7.03 -2.80 -10.31
C GLY A 92 7.25 -4.28 -9.97
N ALA A 93 8.24 -4.56 -9.11
CA ALA A 93 8.60 -5.89 -8.62
C ALA A 93 7.83 -6.34 -7.35
N GLY A 94 6.74 -5.67 -6.98
CA GLY A 94 5.87 -6.09 -5.87
C GLY A 94 5.86 -5.16 -4.65
N GLY A 95 6.74 -4.17 -4.61
CA GLY A 95 6.76 -3.18 -3.53
C GLY A 95 5.47 -2.35 -3.47
N GLY A 96 4.95 -2.13 -2.27
CA GLY A 96 3.83 -1.23 -2.05
C GLY A 96 4.26 0.23 -1.94
N LEU A 97 3.46 1.16 -2.47
CA LEU A 97 3.68 2.59 -2.30
C LEU A 97 2.42 3.28 -1.77
N VAL A 98 2.56 4.02 -0.67
CA VAL A 98 1.51 4.91 -0.17
C VAL A 98 1.98 6.36 -0.29
N THR A 99 1.16 7.22 -0.89
CA THR A 99 1.46 8.64 -1.06
C THR A 99 0.41 9.52 -0.41
N LEU A 100 0.84 10.68 0.08
CA LEU A 100 -0.04 11.74 0.58
C LEU A 100 -0.03 12.94 -0.37
N GLU A 101 -0.96 13.88 -0.15
CA GLU A 101 -1.30 14.99 -1.03
C GLU A 101 -0.10 15.71 -1.67
N TRP A 102 0.87 16.16 -0.87
CA TRP A 102 2.00 16.95 -1.36
C TRP A 102 2.84 16.24 -2.41
N THR A 103 2.82 14.91 -2.45
CA THR A 103 3.48 14.11 -3.49
C THR A 103 2.84 14.36 -4.85
N LEU A 104 1.50 14.29 -4.92
CA LEU A 104 0.76 14.50 -6.17
C LEU A 104 0.72 15.98 -6.57
N TRP A 105 0.70 16.89 -5.59
CA TRP A 105 0.89 18.32 -5.86
C TRP A 105 2.26 18.58 -6.51
N SER A 106 3.34 17.96 -6.02
CA SER A 106 4.70 18.16 -6.56
C SER A 106 4.78 17.76 -8.04
N VAL A 107 4.06 16.68 -8.38
CA VAL A 107 3.88 16.24 -9.76
C VAL A 107 3.14 17.28 -10.60
N ALA A 108 1.94 17.69 -10.18
CA ALA A 108 1.05 18.51 -11.01
C ALA A 108 1.47 19.99 -11.09
N SER A 109 2.00 20.54 -10.01
CA SER A 109 2.17 21.99 -9.84
C SER A 109 3.60 22.47 -10.11
N VAL A 110 4.61 21.65 -9.81
CA VAL A 110 6.03 22.06 -9.91
C VAL A 110 6.89 21.10 -10.74
N ASN A 111 6.25 20.19 -11.47
CA ASN A 111 6.89 19.30 -12.44
C ASN A 111 8.04 18.45 -11.86
N ARG A 112 7.79 17.85 -10.70
CA ARG A 112 8.70 16.94 -9.98
C ARG A 112 8.27 15.49 -10.11
N LEU A 113 9.13 14.58 -9.65
CA LEU A 113 8.90 13.14 -9.63
C LEU A 113 8.54 12.58 -11.02
N LEU A 114 9.20 13.10 -12.07
CA LEU A 114 8.85 12.88 -13.48
C LEU A 114 8.68 11.41 -13.87
N ILE A 115 9.57 10.54 -13.39
CA ILE A 115 9.51 9.10 -13.64
C ILE A 115 8.38 8.47 -12.83
N LEU A 116 8.28 8.78 -11.53
CA LEU A 116 7.25 8.21 -10.65
C LEU A 116 5.82 8.62 -10.99
N ARG A 117 5.60 9.59 -11.88
CA ARG A 117 4.26 10.03 -12.30
C ARG A 117 3.38 8.89 -12.78
N GLU A 118 3.97 7.84 -13.34
CA GLU A 118 3.23 6.68 -13.81
C GLU A 118 2.68 5.82 -12.68
N LEU A 119 3.30 5.85 -11.48
CA LEU A 119 2.85 5.09 -10.31
C LEU A 119 1.57 5.64 -9.69
N PHE A 120 1.32 6.94 -9.81
CA PHE A 120 0.28 7.58 -9.02
C PHE A 120 -1.13 7.34 -9.61
N PRO A 121 -2.08 6.76 -8.83
CA PRO A 121 -3.41 6.39 -9.30
C PRO A 121 -4.36 7.58 -9.51
N ALA A 122 -3.91 8.81 -9.20
CA ALA A 122 -4.73 10.00 -9.29
C ALA A 122 -3.93 11.21 -9.78
N VAL A 123 -4.66 12.24 -10.21
CA VAL A 123 -4.13 13.52 -10.65
C VAL A 123 -4.58 14.60 -9.68
N HIS A 124 -3.62 15.38 -9.17
CA HIS A 124 -3.92 16.55 -8.36
C HIS A 124 -4.50 17.67 -9.23
N GLN A 125 -5.60 18.27 -8.78
CA GLN A 125 -6.25 19.42 -9.44
C GLN A 125 -5.98 20.74 -8.72
N ARG A 126 -6.13 20.74 -7.40
CA ARG A 126 -6.00 21.91 -6.51
C ARG A 126 -5.92 21.43 -5.07
N TYR A 127 -5.55 22.31 -4.16
CA TYR A 127 -5.53 22.04 -2.73
C TYR A 127 -6.12 23.20 -1.92
N THR A 128 -6.50 22.90 -0.68
CA THR A 128 -6.90 23.88 0.32
C THR A 128 -6.49 23.42 1.71
N TYR A 129 -6.51 24.33 2.67
CA TYR A 129 -6.47 23.99 4.08
C TYR A 129 -7.89 23.69 4.60
N ARG A 130 -8.03 22.69 5.46
CA ARG A 130 -9.31 22.22 6.01
C ARG A 130 -9.19 22.01 7.52
N MET A 131 -10.15 22.55 8.28
CA MET A 131 -10.30 22.28 9.72
C MET A 131 -10.81 20.86 9.98
N GLU A 132 -11.58 20.32 9.05
CA GLU A 132 -12.11 18.97 9.08
C GLU A 132 -12.28 18.47 7.64
N VAL A 133 -11.84 17.24 7.42
CA VAL A 133 -11.97 16.50 6.17
C VAL A 133 -12.85 15.28 6.42
N GLN A 134 -13.85 15.07 5.58
CA GLN A 134 -14.76 13.93 5.67
C GLN A 134 -14.66 13.06 4.44
N TYR A 135 -14.55 11.74 4.66
CA TYR A 135 -14.55 10.75 3.60
C TYR A 135 -15.78 9.85 3.67
N GLN A 136 -16.31 9.48 2.52
CA GLN A 136 -17.40 8.54 2.37
C GLN A 136 -16.98 7.34 1.53
N GLN A 137 -17.10 6.13 2.08
CA GLN A 137 -16.76 4.89 1.41
C GLN A 137 -17.56 4.73 0.11
N GLN A 138 -16.86 4.37 -0.96
CA GLN A 138 -17.40 4.06 -2.28
C GLN A 138 -17.27 2.57 -2.59
N VAL A 139 -16.11 1.97 -2.25
CA VAL A 139 -15.82 0.54 -2.44
C VAL A 139 -15.40 -0.06 -1.11
N SER A 140 -15.98 -1.22 -0.79
CA SER A 140 -15.59 -1.98 0.40
C SER A 140 -14.39 -2.86 0.10
N ASP A 141 -13.38 -2.80 0.96
CA ASP A 141 -12.18 -3.63 0.98
C ASP A 141 -11.89 -4.04 2.44
N PRO A 142 -11.81 -5.35 2.75
CA PRO A 142 -11.71 -5.83 4.13
C PRO A 142 -10.43 -5.41 4.84
N VAL A 143 -9.34 -5.16 4.12
CA VAL A 143 -8.07 -4.68 4.68
C VAL A 143 -8.14 -3.18 4.91
N LEU A 144 -8.59 -2.43 3.91
CA LEU A 144 -8.64 -0.98 3.98
C LEU A 144 -9.68 -0.50 5.02
N ASN A 145 -10.84 -1.14 5.08
CA ASN A 145 -11.93 -0.77 5.99
C ASN A 145 -11.81 -1.39 7.39
N GLN A 146 -10.75 -2.16 7.69
CA GLN A 146 -10.63 -2.85 8.97
C GLN A 146 -10.70 -1.87 10.16
N GLY A 147 -11.74 -2.00 10.98
CA GLY A 147 -11.95 -1.14 12.15
C GLY A 147 -12.33 0.31 11.80
N LEU A 148 -12.82 0.56 10.60
CA LEU A 148 -13.31 1.85 10.11
C LEU A 148 -14.79 1.78 9.74
N GLY A 149 -15.50 2.90 9.90
CA GLY A 149 -16.86 3.05 9.40
C GLY A 149 -16.91 3.44 7.93
N ALA A 150 -18.12 3.50 7.37
CA ALA A 150 -18.33 3.98 6.00
C ALA A 150 -18.11 5.49 5.85
N ALA A 151 -18.32 6.27 6.92
CA ALA A 151 -18.02 7.71 6.97
C ALA A 151 -16.84 7.94 7.92
N LEU A 152 -15.83 8.69 7.49
CA LEU A 152 -14.62 8.98 8.24
C LEU A 152 -14.44 10.48 8.44
N THR A 153 -13.94 10.88 9.61
CA THR A 153 -13.57 12.26 9.93
C THR A 153 -12.08 12.30 10.30
N LEU A 154 -11.25 12.93 9.47
CA LEU A 154 -9.79 12.78 9.53
C LEU A 154 -9.07 13.87 10.33
N GLY A 155 -9.76 14.97 10.67
CA GLY A 155 -9.16 16.10 11.39
C GLY A 155 -8.58 17.18 10.46
N GLU A 156 -7.72 18.03 11.03
CA GLU A 156 -7.23 19.27 10.40
C GLU A 156 -5.95 19.05 9.59
N GLY A 157 -5.90 19.60 8.37
CA GLY A 157 -4.76 19.46 7.48
C GLY A 157 -4.95 20.11 6.12
N HIS A 158 -4.02 19.84 5.22
CA HIS A 158 -4.17 20.16 3.80
C HIS A 158 -4.89 19.01 3.08
N GLU A 159 -5.69 19.37 2.09
CA GLU A 159 -6.42 18.43 1.25
C GLU A 159 -6.37 18.86 -0.21
N ALA A 160 -6.13 17.90 -1.10
CA ALA A 160 -6.21 18.06 -2.54
C ALA A 160 -7.49 17.47 -3.10
N HIS A 161 -8.00 18.11 -4.15
CA HIS A 161 -8.93 17.46 -5.04
C HIS A 161 -8.14 16.52 -5.96
N LEU A 162 -8.23 15.22 -5.68
CA LEU A 162 -7.67 14.17 -6.54
C LEU A 162 -8.74 13.65 -7.50
N SER A 163 -8.41 13.61 -8.78
CA SER A 163 -9.20 12.91 -9.80
C SER A 163 -8.55 11.56 -10.09
N ALA A 164 -9.27 10.47 -9.90
CA ALA A 164 -8.76 9.12 -10.19
C ALA A 164 -8.40 8.98 -11.68
N ARG A 165 -7.30 8.29 -11.96
CA ARG A 165 -6.94 7.90 -13.33
C ARG A 165 -7.83 6.75 -13.82
N PRO A 166 -7.98 6.58 -15.15
CA PRO A 166 -8.61 5.39 -15.69
C PRO A 166 -7.99 4.11 -15.13
N GLY A 167 -8.82 3.17 -14.68
CA GLY A 167 -8.38 1.91 -14.07
C GLY A 167 -8.09 1.99 -12.56
N ALA A 168 -8.06 3.19 -11.96
CA ALA A 168 -7.91 3.32 -10.52
C ALA A 168 -9.25 3.22 -9.78
N THR A 169 -9.21 2.64 -8.58
CA THR A 169 -10.36 2.50 -7.69
C THR A 169 -10.39 3.64 -6.70
N VAL A 170 -11.52 4.34 -6.60
CA VAL A 170 -11.80 5.27 -5.50
C VAL A 170 -12.44 4.47 -4.38
N TYR A 171 -11.70 4.24 -3.29
CA TYR A 171 -12.21 3.51 -2.11
C TYR A 171 -13.03 4.41 -1.20
N TYR A 172 -12.58 5.65 -1.06
CA TYR A 172 -13.27 6.70 -0.32
C TYR A 172 -13.34 7.96 -1.17
N ALA A 173 -14.51 8.57 -1.27
CA ALA A 173 -14.69 9.89 -1.83
C ALA A 173 -14.51 10.95 -0.74
N SER A 174 -13.92 12.08 -1.10
CA SER A 174 -13.77 13.25 -0.23
C SER A 174 -14.98 14.18 -0.35
N ASP A 175 -15.33 14.85 0.74
CA ASP A 175 -16.34 15.91 0.79
C ASP A 175 -15.89 17.23 0.15
N TYR A 176 -14.63 17.33 -0.32
CA TYR A 176 -14.10 18.57 -0.90
C TYR A 176 -14.86 18.99 -2.17
N PHE A 177 -15.14 18.05 -3.06
CA PHE A 177 -15.96 18.25 -4.26
C PHE A 177 -16.65 16.95 -4.66
N ALA A 178 -17.76 17.07 -5.39
CA ALA A 178 -18.40 15.92 -6.01
C ALA A 178 -17.40 15.19 -6.93
N GLY A 179 -17.18 13.89 -6.67
CA GLY A 179 -16.23 13.06 -7.41
C GLY A 179 -14.76 13.19 -6.98
N ALA A 180 -14.45 13.97 -5.93
CA ALA A 180 -13.10 14.03 -5.39
C ALA A 180 -12.72 12.68 -4.74
N GLY A 181 -11.60 12.09 -5.16
CA GLY A 181 -11.05 10.89 -4.55
C GLY A 181 -10.33 11.22 -3.25
N GLY A 182 -10.83 10.71 -2.12
CA GLY A 182 -10.17 10.81 -0.82
C GLY A 182 -9.08 9.75 -0.64
N VAL A 183 -9.37 8.52 -1.06
CA VAL A 183 -8.43 7.38 -1.10
C VAL A 183 -8.57 6.70 -2.45
N VAL A 184 -7.50 6.75 -3.24
CA VAL A 184 -7.47 6.19 -4.60
C VAL A 184 -6.34 5.18 -4.68
N GLY A 185 -6.61 3.97 -5.19
CA GLY A 185 -5.59 2.94 -5.30
C GLY A 185 -5.71 2.12 -6.58
N TRP A 186 -4.60 1.52 -6.99
CA TRP A 186 -4.54 0.58 -8.11
C TRP A 186 -3.38 -0.42 -7.95
N ALA A 187 -3.37 -1.43 -8.81
CA ALA A 187 -2.17 -2.23 -9.06
C ALA A 187 -1.26 -1.49 -10.05
N TYR A 188 0.06 -1.63 -9.86
CA TYR A 188 1.07 -1.23 -10.83
C TYR A 188 2.04 -2.39 -11.00
N GLN A 189 1.96 -3.08 -12.14
CA GLN A 189 2.66 -4.35 -12.35
C GLN A 189 2.37 -5.30 -11.17
N GLN A 190 3.40 -5.74 -10.43
CA GLN A 190 3.24 -6.63 -9.27
C GLN A 190 2.98 -5.87 -7.96
N GLY A 191 3.21 -4.56 -7.93
CA GLY A 191 3.03 -3.73 -6.74
C GLY A 191 1.64 -3.09 -6.66
N ARG A 192 1.40 -2.41 -5.54
CA ARG A 192 0.17 -1.65 -5.30
C ARG A 192 0.49 -0.24 -4.87
N VAL A 193 -0.24 0.72 -5.44
CA VAL A 193 -0.06 2.13 -5.12
C VAL A 193 -1.37 2.71 -4.60
N MET A 194 -1.31 3.42 -3.48
CA MET A 194 -2.44 4.13 -2.91
C MET A 194 -2.08 5.60 -2.63
N SER A 195 -2.95 6.51 -3.06
CA SER A 195 -2.85 7.94 -2.78
C SER A 195 -3.98 8.40 -1.86
N LEU A 196 -3.61 9.05 -0.77
CA LEU A 196 -4.53 9.77 0.11
C LEU A 196 -4.53 11.24 -0.26
N SER A 197 -5.71 11.84 -0.33
CA SER A 197 -5.89 13.25 -0.71
C SER A 197 -5.44 14.26 0.33
N VAL A 198 -5.00 13.82 1.50
CA VAL A 198 -4.67 14.68 2.64
C VAL A 198 -3.17 14.68 2.96
N ALA A 199 -2.71 15.77 3.56
CA ALA A 199 -1.43 15.88 4.22
C ALA A 199 -1.60 16.53 5.61
N PRO A 200 -1.10 15.90 6.69
CA PRO A 200 -1.09 16.51 8.01
C PRO A 200 -0.34 17.85 8.00
N ALA A 201 -0.97 18.86 8.61
CA ALA A 201 -0.38 20.18 8.81
C ALA A 201 0.14 20.35 10.24
N HIS A 202 0.96 21.39 10.45
CA HIS A 202 1.19 21.91 11.79
C HIS A 202 -0.09 22.62 12.25
N SER A 203 -0.79 22.04 13.21
CA SER A 203 -2.07 22.56 13.64
C SER A 203 -2.37 22.26 15.10
N LEU A 204 -3.44 22.88 15.63
CA LEU A 204 -3.88 22.68 17.01
C LEU A 204 -4.52 21.31 17.21
N ASN A 205 -5.26 20.82 16.20
CA ASN A 205 -5.87 19.48 16.18
C ASN A 205 -5.29 18.64 15.04
N PRO A 206 -4.01 18.25 15.11
CA PRO A 206 -3.29 17.71 13.97
C PRO A 206 -3.89 16.37 13.52
N MET A 207 -4.21 16.27 12.24
CA MET A 207 -4.71 15.04 11.60
C MET A 207 -3.84 13.80 11.91
N ALA A 208 -2.52 13.96 12.03
CA ALA A 208 -1.63 12.87 12.40
C ALA A 208 -1.88 12.29 13.80
N GLN A 209 -2.61 12.98 14.68
CA GLN A 209 -3.04 12.48 16.00
C GLN A 209 -4.48 11.92 15.99
N ASN A 210 -5.26 12.17 14.94
CA ASN A 210 -6.60 11.64 14.80
C ASN A 210 -6.57 10.11 14.67
N THR A 211 -7.35 9.41 15.49
CA THR A 211 -7.36 7.94 15.57
C THR A 211 -7.92 7.28 14.31
N VAL A 212 -8.90 7.90 13.65
CA VAL A 212 -9.47 7.45 12.38
C VAL A 212 -8.45 7.59 11.25
N PHE A 213 -7.74 8.72 11.17
CA PHE A 213 -6.67 8.92 10.21
C PHE A 213 -5.53 7.92 10.43
N ARG A 214 -5.08 7.73 11.68
CA ARG A 214 -4.04 6.74 12.01
C ARG A 214 -4.43 5.33 11.55
N ARG A 215 -5.67 4.91 11.83
CA ARG A 215 -6.20 3.63 11.38
C ARG A 215 -6.21 3.54 9.85
N LEU A 216 -6.78 4.54 9.17
CA LEU A 216 -6.84 4.60 7.71
C LEU A 216 -5.45 4.52 7.08
N LEU A 217 -4.49 5.31 7.56
CA LEU A 217 -3.13 5.30 7.05
C LEU A 217 -2.45 3.94 7.25
N THR A 218 -2.63 3.31 8.41
CA THR A 218 -2.07 1.97 8.64
C THR A 218 -2.74 0.89 7.78
N ASN A 219 -4.04 1.01 7.53
CA ASN A 219 -4.77 0.10 6.66
C ASN A 219 -4.37 0.28 5.19
N ALA A 220 -4.14 1.52 4.75
CA ALA A 220 -3.61 1.84 3.43
C ALA A 220 -2.24 1.19 3.20
N VAL A 221 -1.35 1.23 4.21
CA VAL A 221 -0.07 0.52 4.16
C VAL A 221 -0.30 -0.99 4.05
N ARG A 222 -1.16 -1.57 4.89
CA ARG A 222 -1.44 -3.01 4.83
C ARG A 222 -1.99 -3.47 3.49
N TRP A 223 -2.88 -2.66 2.92
CA TRP A 223 -3.41 -2.85 1.59
C TRP A 223 -2.31 -2.80 0.54
N ALA A 224 -1.46 -1.76 0.56
CA ALA A 224 -0.39 -1.60 -0.43
C ALA A 224 0.67 -2.70 -0.33
N ALA A 225 0.81 -3.32 0.84
CA ALA A 225 1.75 -4.38 1.09
C ALA A 225 1.28 -5.77 0.64
N GLN A 226 0.00 -5.91 0.29
CA GLN A 226 -0.44 -7.09 -0.44
C GLN A 226 0.17 -6.97 -1.83
N ASN A 227 0.89 -7.99 -2.28
CA ASN A 227 1.29 -8.02 -3.68
C ASN A 227 0.02 -7.86 -4.52
N ALA A 228 0.04 -6.98 -5.52
CA ALA A 228 -1.00 -7.06 -6.53
C ALA A 228 -0.84 -8.45 -7.11
N CYS A 229 -1.89 -9.27 -7.02
CA CYS A 229 -1.84 -10.51 -7.76
C CYS A 229 -1.59 -10.12 -9.22
N ALA A 230 -0.42 -10.52 -9.72
CA ALA A 230 -0.03 -10.38 -11.10
C ALA A 230 0.08 -11.80 -11.66
N PRO A 231 -0.63 -12.10 -12.77
CA PRO A 231 -0.63 -13.43 -13.34
C PRO A 231 0.80 -13.91 -13.53
N ALA A 232 1.16 -14.98 -12.83
CA ALA A 232 2.52 -15.46 -12.78
C ALA A 232 2.79 -16.54 -13.84
N GLY A 233 1.76 -16.96 -14.60
CA GLY A 233 1.93 -17.95 -15.66
C GLY A 233 2.43 -19.29 -15.13
N GLY A 234 2.11 -19.62 -13.87
CA GLY A 234 2.59 -20.83 -13.20
C GLY A 234 3.83 -20.66 -12.32
N ASP A 235 4.59 -19.55 -12.43
CA ASP A 235 5.78 -19.26 -11.62
C ASP A 235 5.39 -18.64 -10.26
N ALA A 236 4.88 -19.48 -9.35
CA ALA A 236 4.31 -19.07 -8.08
C ALA A 236 5.33 -18.42 -7.13
N ASP A 237 6.58 -18.89 -7.12
CA ASP A 237 7.65 -18.32 -6.30
C ASP A 237 8.42 -17.18 -7.00
N ARG A 238 8.14 -16.97 -8.29
CA ARG A 238 8.67 -15.90 -9.16
C ARG A 238 10.18 -15.98 -9.35
N ASN A 239 10.75 -17.18 -9.35
CA ASN A 239 12.19 -17.39 -9.57
C ASN A 239 12.58 -17.41 -11.06
N GLY A 240 11.60 -17.34 -11.96
CA GLY A 240 11.78 -17.34 -13.41
C GLY A 240 11.81 -18.74 -14.04
N CYS A 241 11.60 -19.79 -13.25
CA CYS A 241 11.40 -21.17 -13.66
C CYS A 241 10.03 -21.63 -13.13
N VAL A 242 9.32 -22.45 -13.90
CA VAL A 242 8.12 -23.13 -13.39
C VAL A 242 8.49 -24.57 -13.08
N ASP A 243 8.63 -24.90 -11.81
CA ASP A 243 9.06 -26.23 -11.36
C ASP A 243 8.20 -26.80 -10.24
N ASP A 244 8.69 -27.86 -9.59
CA ASP A 244 7.97 -28.54 -8.53
C ASP A 244 7.80 -27.68 -7.28
N ALA A 245 8.65 -26.69 -7.04
CA ALA A 245 8.46 -25.74 -5.95
C ALA A 245 7.20 -24.89 -6.17
N ASP A 246 6.98 -24.40 -7.39
CA ASP A 246 5.79 -23.62 -7.74
C ASP A 246 4.52 -24.47 -7.61
N LEU A 247 4.58 -25.69 -8.16
CA LEU A 247 3.47 -26.63 -8.10
C LEU A 247 3.09 -26.96 -6.66
N LEU A 248 4.08 -27.18 -5.79
CA LEU A 248 3.85 -27.42 -4.36
C LEU A 248 3.30 -26.19 -3.65
N GLN A 249 3.71 -24.98 -4.04
CA GLN A 249 3.19 -23.74 -3.46
C GLN A 249 1.70 -23.58 -3.75
N VAL A 250 1.27 -23.80 -5.00
CA VAL A 250 -0.15 -23.82 -5.38
C VAL A 250 -0.92 -24.91 -4.61
N LEU A 251 -0.38 -26.14 -4.55
CA LEU A 251 -1.03 -27.26 -3.86
C LEU A 251 -1.17 -27.05 -2.34
N PHE A 252 -0.20 -26.43 -1.69
CA PHE A 252 -0.26 -26.14 -0.25
C PHE A 252 -1.23 -25.01 0.09
N ALA A 253 -1.44 -24.09 -0.84
CA ALA A 253 -2.39 -23.00 -0.70
C ALA A 253 -3.77 -23.32 -1.29
N PHE A 254 -4.02 -24.53 -1.80
CA PHE A 254 -5.25 -24.88 -2.50
C PHE A 254 -6.51 -24.60 -1.64
N GLY A 255 -7.44 -23.84 -2.19
CA GLY A 255 -8.65 -23.33 -1.53
C GLY A 255 -8.45 -22.06 -0.69
N ALA A 256 -7.24 -21.50 -0.64
CA ALA A 256 -7.00 -20.22 0.03
C ALA A 256 -7.59 -19.07 -0.78
N THR A 257 -7.99 -18.00 -0.08
CA THR A 257 -8.36 -16.72 -0.69
C THR A 257 -7.35 -15.67 -0.24
N GLY A 258 -6.87 -14.85 -1.18
CA GLY A 258 -5.91 -13.79 -0.90
C GLY A 258 -4.46 -14.22 -0.67
N ASP A 259 -4.02 -15.35 -1.25
CA ASP A 259 -2.60 -15.69 -1.40
C ASP A 259 -2.12 -15.31 -2.82
N PRO A 260 -1.63 -14.08 -3.04
CA PRO A 260 -1.24 -13.58 -4.36
C PRO A 260 0.03 -14.24 -4.94
N SER A 261 0.61 -15.17 -4.18
CA SER A 261 1.78 -15.96 -4.58
C SER A 261 1.36 -17.28 -5.20
N ALA A 262 0.32 -17.91 -4.66
CA ALA A 262 -0.22 -19.18 -5.16
C ALA A 262 -1.43 -19.03 -6.09
N ASP A 263 -2.12 -17.89 -6.01
CA ASP A 263 -3.11 -17.45 -7.00
C ASP A 263 -2.33 -16.94 -8.22
N VAL A 264 -1.95 -17.87 -9.10
CA VAL A 264 -1.08 -17.58 -10.26
C VAL A 264 -1.87 -16.99 -11.42
N ASN A 265 -3.20 -17.13 -11.41
CA ASN A 265 -4.09 -16.59 -12.44
C ASN A 265 -4.78 -15.27 -12.02
N CYS A 266 -4.73 -14.96 -10.73
CA CYS A 266 -5.25 -13.74 -10.10
C CYS A 266 -6.77 -13.56 -10.13
N ASP A 267 -7.52 -14.64 -10.03
CA ASP A 267 -8.97 -14.61 -9.89
C ASP A 267 -9.46 -14.47 -8.44
N GLY A 268 -8.53 -14.52 -7.46
CA GLY A 268 -8.78 -14.28 -6.05
C GLY A 268 -9.00 -15.53 -5.20
N ILE A 269 -8.94 -16.72 -5.79
CA ILE A 269 -8.96 -18.01 -5.10
C ILE A 269 -7.87 -18.92 -5.66
N VAL A 270 -7.16 -19.64 -4.79
CA VAL A 270 -6.22 -20.67 -5.27
C VAL A 270 -7.03 -21.93 -5.57
N ASP A 271 -7.24 -22.27 -6.84
CA ASP A 271 -8.05 -23.42 -7.23
C ASP A 271 -7.43 -24.27 -8.36
N ASP A 272 -8.25 -25.10 -9.01
CA ASP A 272 -7.78 -25.96 -10.08
C ASP A 272 -7.32 -25.18 -11.31
N ALA A 273 -7.78 -23.94 -11.52
CA ALA A 273 -7.29 -23.09 -12.59
C ALA A 273 -5.83 -22.68 -12.36
N ASP A 274 -5.45 -22.30 -11.14
CA ASP A 274 -4.06 -22.02 -10.78
C ASP A 274 -3.16 -23.24 -10.94
N LEU A 275 -3.66 -24.39 -10.46
CA LEU A 275 -2.95 -25.65 -10.57
C LEU A 275 -2.71 -26.04 -12.03
N LEU A 276 -3.73 -25.87 -12.89
CA LEU A 276 -3.61 -26.15 -14.31
C LEU A 276 -2.66 -25.17 -15.01
N GLU A 277 -2.63 -23.91 -14.60
CA GLU A 277 -1.70 -22.92 -15.14
C GLU A 277 -0.25 -23.28 -14.81
N ALA A 278 0.05 -23.63 -13.55
CA ALA A 278 1.36 -24.15 -13.16
C ALA A 278 1.74 -25.44 -13.91
N LEU A 279 0.81 -26.38 -14.07
CA LEU A 279 1.06 -27.62 -14.81
C LEU A 279 1.30 -27.41 -16.31
N PHE A 280 0.59 -26.48 -16.94
CA PHE A 280 0.77 -26.18 -18.36
C PHE A 280 2.07 -25.43 -18.65
N ALA A 281 2.55 -24.63 -17.69
CA ALA A 281 3.82 -23.93 -17.78
C ALA A 281 5.01 -24.73 -17.23
N PHE A 282 4.77 -25.92 -16.66
CA PHE A 282 5.81 -26.72 -15.99
C PHE A 282 7.01 -27.00 -16.89
N GLY A 283 8.21 -26.67 -16.39
CA GLY A 283 9.47 -26.76 -17.10
C GLY A 283 9.78 -25.58 -18.03
N SER A 284 8.99 -24.49 -17.98
CA SER A 284 9.30 -23.25 -18.70
C SER A 284 10.22 -22.33 -17.89
N GLY A 285 10.91 -21.41 -18.58
CA GLY A 285 11.80 -20.43 -17.95
C GLY A 285 13.19 -20.97 -17.56
N CYS A 286 13.32 -22.29 -17.60
CA CYS A 286 14.56 -23.06 -17.55
C CYS A 286 14.97 -23.55 -18.97
#